data_AF-A0AAW5CJ65-F1
#
_entry.id   AF-A0AAW5CJ65-F1
#
_cell.length_a   1.000
_cell.length_b   1.000
_cell.length_c   1.000
_cell.angle_alpha   90.00
_cell.angle_beta   90.00
_cell.angle_gamma   90.00
#
_symmetry.space_group_name_H-M   'P 1'
#
loop_
_entity.id
_entity.type
_entity.pdbx_description
1 polymer ?
#
loop_
_entity_poly.entity_id
_entity_poly.type
_entity_poly.pdbx_seq_one_letter_code
_entity_poly.pdbx_strand_id
1 'polypeptide(L)'
;MGVQLIFVVETNKKCNSDWIYIKETIEHFYLYDRIKVKLSVVYMDGRGNYSSNKKEREIKGYISQYRATSKTNKSKVIYCFDCDEYINNPEDLKFLEKAKKYCDDHEAEFVWFCKDVEQVYLGHSVNDSQKKKEAAGFKIRKEINNINTRKLSEKNYKTGTSNIINVLDNIPQLTKK
;
A
#
# COMPACT_ATOMS: atom_id res chain seq x y z
N MET A 1 -22.82 3.11 5.78
CA MET A 1 -21.97 1.90 5.68
C MET A 1 -20.53 2.32 5.95
N GLY A 2 -19.91 1.78 7.00
CA GLY A 2 -18.49 2.01 7.25
C GLY A 2 -17.62 1.11 6.37
N VAL A 3 -16.44 1.60 5.99
CA VAL A 3 -15.43 0.82 5.28
C VAL A 3 -14.11 0.83 6.04
N GLN A 4 -13.49 -0.34 6.16
CA GLN A 4 -12.11 -0.46 6.61
C GLN A 4 -11.22 -0.75 5.40
N LEU A 5 -10.18 0.05 5.22
CA LEU A 5 -9.13 -0.20 4.23
C LEU A 5 -7.92 -0.79 4.98
N ILE A 6 -7.60 -2.04 4.68
CA ILE A 6 -6.50 -2.77 5.29
C ILE A 6 -5.34 -2.81 4.30
N PHE A 7 -4.32 -2.00 4.55
CA PHE A 7 -3.10 -1.96 3.74
C PHE A 7 -2.11 -3.00 4.25
N VAL A 8 -1.73 -3.94 3.39
CA VAL A 8 -0.75 -4.97 3.68
C VAL A 8 0.56 -4.57 3.01
N VAL A 9 1.55 -4.18 3.81
CA VAL A 9 2.80 -3.56 3.33
C VAL A 9 4.01 -4.46 3.62
N GLU A 10 5.04 -4.40 2.78
CA GLU A 10 6.23 -5.27 2.91
C GLU A 10 7.06 -4.99 4.15
N THR A 11 7.19 -3.71 4.53
CA THR A 11 8.01 -3.31 5.68
C THR A 11 7.66 -4.02 6.97
N ASN A 12 8.65 -4.08 7.86
CA ASN A 12 8.44 -4.48 9.24
C ASN A 12 7.83 -3.33 10.07
N LYS A 13 7.19 -3.70 11.18
CA LYS A 13 6.55 -2.76 12.10
C LYS A 13 7.50 -1.72 12.73
N LYS A 14 8.82 -1.96 12.72
CA LYS A 14 9.83 -1.06 13.33
C LYS A 14 10.23 0.10 12.40
N CYS A 15 10.28 -0.14 11.09
CA CYS A 15 10.64 0.84 10.07
C CYS A 15 9.44 1.66 9.60
N ASN A 16 8.27 1.01 9.42
CA ASN A 16 6.97 1.59 9.08
C ASN A 16 6.97 2.66 7.97
N SER A 17 7.99 2.67 7.11
CA SER A 17 8.24 3.71 6.10
C SER A 17 7.18 3.70 5.01
N ASP A 18 6.86 2.52 4.44
CA ASP A 18 5.87 2.39 3.36
C ASP A 18 4.52 2.98 3.78
N TRP A 19 4.10 2.66 5.01
CA TRP A 19 2.84 3.16 5.54
C TRP A 19 2.82 4.67 5.67
N ILE A 20 3.96 5.31 5.97
CA ILE A 20 4.03 6.78 6.01
C ILE A 20 3.74 7.33 4.61
N TYR A 21 4.43 6.85 3.57
CA TYR A 21 4.19 7.34 2.20
C TYR A 21 2.75 7.10 1.74
N ILE A 22 2.24 5.88 1.92
CA ILE A 22 0.86 5.51 1.55
C ILE A 22 -0.15 6.38 2.29
N LYS A 23 0.04 6.59 3.59
CA LYS A 23 -0.88 7.41 4.39
C LYS A 23 -0.84 8.87 3.96
N GLU A 24 0.34 9.44 3.71
CA GLU A 24 0.45 10.81 3.20
C GLU A 24 -0.22 10.95 1.83
N THR A 25 -0.13 9.95 0.95
CA THR A 25 -0.88 9.91 -0.32
C THR A 25 -2.39 9.98 -0.12
N ILE A 26 -2.94 9.15 0.79
CA ILE A 26 -4.38 9.16 1.07
C ILE A 26 -4.82 10.52 1.66
N GLU A 27 -4.09 11.01 2.66
CA GLU A 27 -4.41 12.26 3.37
C GLU A 27 -4.24 13.49 2.47
N HIS A 28 -3.29 13.46 1.53
CA HIS A 28 -3.04 14.56 0.60
C HIS A 28 -4.04 14.56 -0.56
N PHE A 29 -4.27 13.44 -1.25
CA PHE A 29 -5.07 13.40 -2.49
C PHE A 29 -6.56 13.12 -2.29
N TYR A 30 -7.00 12.64 -1.12
CA TYR A 30 -8.39 12.23 -0.92
C TYR A 30 -9.05 12.91 0.30
N LEU A 31 -10.34 13.18 0.16
CA LEU A 31 -11.28 13.50 1.23
C LEU A 31 -12.05 12.23 1.58
N TYR A 32 -12.22 12.00 2.87
CA TYR A 32 -13.02 10.89 3.37
C TYR A 32 -13.55 11.20 4.78
N ASP A 33 -14.70 10.62 5.09
CA ASP A 33 -15.31 10.72 6.40
C ASP A 33 -14.54 9.82 7.38
N ARG A 34 -13.77 10.42 8.30
CA ARG A 34 -12.94 9.69 9.29
C ARG A 34 -13.76 8.81 10.25
N ILE A 35 -15.07 9.04 10.37
CA ILE A 35 -15.97 8.19 11.17
C ILE A 35 -16.36 6.95 10.36
N LYS A 36 -16.52 7.09 9.04
CA LYS A 36 -16.94 6.00 8.15
C LYS A 36 -15.77 5.21 7.57
N VAL A 37 -14.59 5.80 7.42
CA VAL A 37 -13.41 5.16 6.83
C VAL A 37 -12.36 4.91 7.89
N LYS A 38 -12.07 3.62 8.13
CA LYS A 38 -10.98 3.19 9.01
C LYS A 38 -9.79 2.75 8.17
N LEU A 39 -8.65 3.40 8.35
CA LEU A 39 -7.38 2.93 7.79
C LEU A 39 -6.73 1.95 8.77
N SER A 40 -6.26 0.81 8.28
CA SER A 40 -5.55 -0.21 9.06
C SER A 40 -4.36 -0.69 8.27
N VAL A 41 -3.30 -1.11 8.97
CA VAL A 41 -2.07 -1.57 8.33
C VAL A 41 -1.64 -2.91 8.92
N VAL A 42 -1.24 -3.83 8.04
CA VAL A 42 -0.64 -5.13 8.36
C VAL A 42 0.76 -5.13 7.74
N TYR A 43 1.77 -5.35 8.57
CA TYR A 43 3.17 -5.41 8.13
C TYR A 43 3.51 -6.85 7.78
N MET A 44 4.02 -7.14 6.58
CA MET A 44 4.33 -8.52 6.16
C MET A 44 5.63 -9.04 6.77
N ASP A 45 6.53 -8.16 7.21
CA ASP A 45 7.87 -8.52 7.67
C ASP A 45 8.65 -9.27 6.57
N GLY A 46 8.55 -8.78 5.33
CA GLY A 46 9.16 -9.37 4.14
C GLY A 46 8.15 -9.83 3.09
N ARG A 47 8.45 -9.58 1.81
CA ARG A 47 7.53 -9.78 0.68
C ARG A 47 6.95 -11.17 0.57
N GLY A 48 7.71 -12.22 0.92
CA GLY A 48 7.27 -13.62 0.86
C GLY A 48 6.18 -14.02 1.87
N ASN A 49 5.86 -13.17 2.85
CA ASN A 49 4.88 -13.49 3.89
C ASN A 49 3.44 -13.12 3.53
N TYR A 50 3.19 -12.59 2.33
CA TYR A 50 1.87 -12.14 1.86
C TYR A 50 0.79 -13.22 1.94
N SER A 51 1.16 -14.48 1.68
CA SER A 51 0.31 -15.67 1.74
C SER A 51 0.58 -16.54 2.98
N SER A 52 1.20 -15.97 4.03
CA SER A 52 1.47 -16.73 5.25
C SER A 52 0.20 -16.85 6.10
N ASN A 53 -0.03 -18.03 6.66
CA ASN A 53 -1.15 -18.29 7.58
C ASN A 53 -1.24 -17.28 8.73
N LYS A 54 -0.09 -16.77 9.18
CA LYS A 54 -0.03 -15.74 10.24
C LYS A 54 -0.66 -14.43 9.79
N LYS A 55 -0.27 -13.92 8.61
CA LYS A 55 -0.78 -12.64 8.08
C LYS A 55 -2.21 -12.75 7.63
N GLU A 56 -2.62 -13.90 7.06
CA GLU A 56 -4.03 -14.17 6.78
C GLU A 56 -4.91 -14.12 8.03
N ARG A 57 -4.47 -14.75 9.13
CA ARG A 57 -5.21 -14.72 10.40
C ARG A 57 -5.30 -13.29 10.95
N GLU A 58 -4.23 -12.51 10.83
CA GLU A 58 -4.20 -11.11 11.24
C GLU A 58 -5.22 -10.27 10.44
N ILE A 59 -5.24 -10.41 9.11
CA ILE A 59 -6.21 -9.75 8.23
C ILE A 59 -7.64 -10.19 8.56
N LYS A 60 -7.90 -11.50 8.67
CA LYS A 60 -9.21 -12.06 9.06
C LYS A 60 -9.65 -11.54 10.43
N GLY A 61 -8.72 -11.35 11.36
CA GLY A 61 -8.95 -10.72 12.66
C GLY A 61 -9.44 -9.28 12.53
N TYR A 62 -8.75 -8.45 11.74
CA TYR A 62 -9.17 -7.07 11.48
C TYR A 62 -10.57 -7.00 10.85
N ILE A 63 -10.83 -7.83 9.84
CA ILE A 63 -12.13 -7.90 9.16
C ILE A 63 -13.23 -8.28 10.15
N SER A 64 -13.01 -9.33 10.95
CA SER A 64 -14.00 -9.83 11.92
C SER A 64 -14.29 -8.79 13.00
N GLN A 65 -13.26 -8.14 13.53
CA GLN A 65 -13.40 -7.08 14.53
C GLN A 65 -14.18 -5.88 13.98
N TYR A 66 -13.91 -5.45 12.74
CA TYR A 66 -14.61 -4.32 12.16
C TYR A 66 -16.07 -4.65 11.83
N ARG A 67 -16.34 -5.86 11.33
CA ARG A 67 -17.70 -6.35 11.05
C ARG A 67 -18.53 -6.52 12.32
N ALA A 68 -17.92 -6.88 13.45
CA ALA A 68 -18.61 -7.00 14.73
C ALA A 68 -19.23 -5.68 15.21
N THR A 69 -18.67 -4.53 14.80
CA THR A 69 -19.22 -3.21 15.16
C THR A 69 -20.51 -2.86 14.40
N SER A 70 -20.69 -3.39 13.18
CA SER A 70 -21.94 -3.28 12.41
C SER A 70 -21.95 -4.29 11.27
N LYS A 71 -23.06 -5.02 11.09
CA LYS A 71 -23.22 -5.99 10.00
C LYS A 71 -23.10 -5.39 8.60
N THR A 72 -23.32 -4.07 8.47
CA THR A 72 -23.17 -3.37 7.19
C THR A 72 -21.72 -3.01 6.87
N ASN A 73 -20.82 -3.02 7.86
CA ASN A 73 -19.44 -2.64 7.64
C ASN A 73 -18.73 -3.61 6.71
N LYS A 74 -17.94 -3.06 5.78
CA LYS A 74 -17.13 -3.82 4.83
C LYS A 74 -15.66 -3.54 5.07
N SER A 75 -14.83 -4.51 4.74
CA SER A 75 -13.37 -4.35 4.74
C SER A 75 -12.86 -4.61 3.33
N LYS A 76 -11.89 -3.81 2.88
CA LYS A 76 -11.19 -3.98 1.62
C LYS A 76 -9.71 -4.16 1.92
N VAL A 77 -9.12 -5.23 1.40
CA VAL A 77 -7.70 -5.54 1.59
C VAL A 77 -6.94 -5.01 0.38
N ILE A 78 -5.83 -4.31 0.63
CA ILE A 78 -4.99 -3.70 -0.40
C ILE A 78 -3.56 -4.13 -0.12
N TYR A 79 -3.05 -5.04 -0.95
CA TYR A 79 -1.66 -5.46 -0.86
C TYR A 79 -0.76 -4.49 -1.61
N CYS A 80 0.37 -4.16 -1.00
CA CYS A 80 1.35 -3.20 -1.47
C CYS A 80 2.70 -3.90 -1.60
N PHE A 81 3.22 -3.99 -2.82
CA PHE A 81 4.46 -4.70 -3.12
C PHE A 81 5.49 -3.82 -3.80
N ASP A 82 6.76 -4.06 -3.52
CA ASP A 82 7.87 -3.48 -4.26
C ASP A 82 8.15 -4.35 -5.50
N CYS A 83 8.42 -3.69 -6.62
CA CYS A 83 8.73 -4.37 -7.88
C CYS A 83 10.13 -4.98 -7.88
N ASP A 84 11.03 -4.48 -7.03
CA ASP A 84 12.45 -4.85 -7.01
C ASP A 84 13.07 -4.79 -8.42
N GLU A 85 13.99 -5.68 -8.75
CA GLU A 85 14.70 -5.70 -10.04
C GLU A 85 13.92 -6.47 -11.12
N TYR A 86 12.58 -6.38 -11.18
CA TYR A 86 11.75 -7.21 -12.09
C TYR A 86 12.16 -7.18 -13.58
N ILE A 87 12.83 -6.12 -14.04
CA ILE A 87 13.35 -6.00 -15.41
C ILE A 87 14.54 -6.96 -15.62
N ASN A 88 15.42 -7.07 -14.63
CA ASN A 88 16.69 -7.80 -14.72
C ASN A 88 16.65 -9.15 -14.00
N ASN A 89 15.64 -9.36 -13.14
CA ASN A 89 15.51 -10.54 -12.29
C ASN A 89 14.18 -11.27 -12.57
N PRO A 90 14.24 -12.44 -13.24
CA PRO A 90 13.07 -13.26 -13.52
C PRO A 90 12.31 -13.70 -12.27
N GLU A 91 12.98 -13.85 -11.13
CA GLU A 91 12.32 -14.26 -9.87
C GLU A 91 11.42 -13.14 -9.32
N ASP A 92 11.83 -11.88 -9.47
CA ASP A 92 11.03 -10.73 -9.07
C ASP A 92 9.77 -10.59 -9.94
N LEU A 93 9.91 -10.81 -11.26
CA LEU A 93 8.76 -10.85 -12.16
C LEU A 93 7.78 -11.98 -11.81
N LYS A 94 8.28 -13.20 -11.61
CA LYS A 94 7.46 -14.35 -11.18
C LYS A 94 6.78 -14.09 -9.85
N PHE A 95 7.45 -13.42 -8.92
CA PHE A 95 6.85 -13.02 -7.65
C PHE A 95 5.66 -12.08 -7.87
N LEU A 96 5.83 -11.02 -8.67
CA LEU A 96 4.76 -10.05 -8.93
C LEU A 96 3.55 -10.71 -9.62
N GLU A 97 3.78 -11.63 -10.55
CA GLU A 97 2.71 -12.41 -11.19
C GLU A 97 1.96 -13.27 -10.19
N LYS A 98 2.67 -13.98 -9.30
CA LYS A 98 2.08 -14.79 -8.24
C LYS A 98 1.31 -13.94 -7.22
N ALA A 99 1.88 -12.81 -6.81
CA ALA A 99 1.28 -11.89 -5.85
C ALA A 99 0.01 -11.26 -6.43
N LYS A 100 0.02 -10.87 -7.71
CA LYS A 100 -1.17 -10.37 -8.40
C LYS A 100 -2.25 -11.45 -8.47
N LYS A 101 -1.91 -12.66 -8.91
CA LYS A 101 -2.85 -13.79 -8.94
C LYS A 101 -3.44 -14.07 -7.57
N TYR A 102 -2.62 -14.05 -6.52
CA TYR A 102 -3.09 -14.23 -5.15
C TYR A 102 -4.09 -13.14 -4.75
N CYS A 103 -3.85 -11.87 -5.11
CA CYS A 103 -4.80 -10.79 -4.83
C CYS A 103 -6.13 -11.01 -5.56
N ASP A 104 -6.07 -11.39 -6.84
CA ASP A 104 -7.26 -11.70 -7.66
C ASP A 104 -8.07 -12.85 -7.04
N ASP A 105 -7.41 -13.93 -6.63
CA ASP A 105 -8.02 -15.12 -5.99
C ASP A 105 -8.69 -14.80 -4.63
N HIS A 106 -8.27 -13.72 -3.96
CA HIS A 106 -8.76 -13.31 -2.64
C HIS A 106 -9.62 -12.03 -2.65
N GLU A 107 -10.03 -11.56 -3.83
CA GLU A 107 -10.78 -10.30 -4.01
C GLU A 107 -10.08 -9.10 -3.33
N ALA A 108 -8.75 -9.11 -3.32
CA ALA A 108 -7.92 -8.05 -2.77
C ALA A 108 -7.36 -7.16 -3.88
N GLU A 109 -7.07 -5.91 -3.54
CA GLU A 109 -6.46 -4.98 -4.48
C GLU A 109 -4.93 -5.14 -4.51
N PHE A 110 -4.36 -5.03 -5.71
CA PHE A 110 -2.92 -5.14 -5.93
C PHE A 110 -2.31 -3.76 -6.25
N VAL A 111 -1.49 -3.26 -5.34
CA VAL A 111 -0.68 -2.04 -5.51
C VAL A 111 0.78 -2.41 -5.65
N TRP A 112 1.47 -1.77 -6.58
CA TRP A 112 2.89 -1.94 -6.82
C TRP A 112 3.66 -0.62 -6.75
N PHE A 113 4.92 -0.68 -6.32
CA PHE A 113 5.87 0.43 -6.34
C PHE A 113 7.13 0.01 -7.08
N CYS A 114 7.42 0.66 -8.20
CA CYS A 114 8.60 0.32 -8.99
C CYS A 114 9.66 1.42 -8.82
N LYS A 115 10.91 1.13 -8.45
CA LYS A 115 11.43 -0.17 -8.02
C LYS A 115 10.97 -0.56 -6.61
N ASP A 116 10.97 0.40 -5.70
CA ASP A 116 10.52 0.31 -4.31
C ASP A 116 9.71 1.58 -3.98
N VAL A 117 9.06 1.61 -2.81
CA VAL A 117 8.27 2.78 -2.39
C VAL A 117 9.11 4.06 -2.34
N GLU A 118 10.36 4.01 -1.88
CA GLU A 118 11.23 5.19 -1.82
C GLU A 118 11.58 5.72 -3.21
N GLN A 119 11.84 4.86 -4.19
CA GLN A 119 12.11 5.23 -5.57
C GLN A 119 10.90 5.94 -6.21
N VAL A 120 9.68 5.57 -5.82
CA VAL A 120 8.44 6.21 -6.29
C VAL A 120 8.27 7.61 -5.71
N TYR A 121 8.48 7.78 -4.40
CA TYR A 121 8.22 9.05 -3.71
C TYR A 121 9.42 10.00 -3.69
N LEU A 122 10.64 9.49 -3.51
CA LEU A 122 11.87 10.28 -3.40
C LEU A 122 12.69 10.32 -4.69
N GLY A 123 12.37 9.46 -5.66
CA GLY A 123 13.09 9.38 -6.94
C GLY A 123 14.44 8.66 -6.86
N HIS A 124 14.78 8.05 -5.71
CA HIS A 124 15.98 7.25 -5.50
C HIS A 124 15.73 6.18 -4.44
N SER A 125 16.46 5.05 -4.50
CA SER A 125 16.44 4.04 -3.44
C SER A 125 17.15 4.53 -2.18
N VAL A 126 16.66 4.10 -1.02
CA VAL A 126 17.18 4.49 0.29
C VAL A 126 17.65 3.23 1.04
N ASN A 127 18.81 3.32 1.70
CA ASN A 127 19.33 2.24 2.53
C ASN A 127 18.36 1.92 3.68
N ASP A 128 18.22 0.65 4.05
CA ASP A 128 17.27 0.20 5.06
C ASP A 128 17.42 0.92 6.41
N SER A 129 18.65 1.27 6.81
CA SER A 129 18.93 2.02 8.05
C SER A 129 18.41 3.46 8.02
N GLN A 130 18.18 4.02 6.83
CA GLN A 130 17.76 5.41 6.60
C GLN A 130 16.29 5.53 6.23
N LYS A 131 15.63 4.46 5.75
CA LYS A 131 14.21 4.47 5.30
C LYS A 131 13.27 5.14 6.30
N LYS A 132 13.39 4.81 7.59
CA LYS A 132 12.57 5.42 8.65
C LYS A 132 12.79 6.93 8.79
N LYS A 133 14.04 7.39 8.69
CA LYS A 133 14.40 8.80 8.79
C LYS A 133 13.90 9.56 7.58
N GLU A 134 14.08 9.01 6.37
CA GLU A 134 13.63 9.63 5.14
C GLU A 134 12.11 9.72 5.08
N ALA A 135 11.38 8.65 5.43
CA ALA A 135 9.92 8.68 5.45
C ALA A 135 9.37 9.71 6.46
N ALA A 136 9.99 9.82 7.65
CA ALA A 136 9.63 10.86 8.62
C ALA A 136 9.94 12.28 8.07
N GLY A 137 11.08 12.44 7.41
CA GLY A 137 11.48 13.68 6.75
C GLY A 137 10.52 14.10 5.65
N PHE A 138 10.15 13.18 4.77
CA PHE A 138 9.17 13.37 3.69
C PHE A 138 7.85 13.94 4.23
N LYS A 139 7.33 13.33 5.30
CA LYS A 139 6.12 13.78 5.97
C LYS A 139 6.27 15.19 6.58
N ILE A 140 7.33 15.43 7.35
CA ILE A 140 7.57 16.71 8.02
C ILE A 140 7.70 17.84 6.99
N ARG A 141 8.43 17.59 5.90
CA ARG A 141 8.67 18.55 4.82
C ARG A 141 7.48 18.67 3.84
N LYS A 142 6.43 17.87 4.03
CA LYS A 142 5.24 17.80 3.15
C LYS A 142 5.61 17.60 1.68
N GLU A 143 6.61 16.76 1.43
CA GLU A 143 7.12 16.50 0.07
C GLU A 143 6.07 15.87 -0.84
N ILE A 144 5.01 15.27 -0.29
CA ILE A 144 3.85 14.79 -1.03
C ILE A 144 3.26 15.87 -1.96
N ASN A 145 3.34 17.15 -1.58
CA ASN A 145 2.85 18.28 -2.38
C ASN A 145 3.61 18.43 -3.72
N ASN A 146 4.84 17.94 -3.78
CA ASN A 146 5.71 18.05 -4.96
C ASN A 146 5.63 16.80 -5.86
N ILE A 147 4.87 15.78 -5.45
CA ILE A 147 4.76 14.54 -6.20
C ILE A 147 3.86 14.73 -7.41
N ASN A 148 4.38 14.39 -8.59
CA ASN A 148 3.60 14.32 -9.80
C ASN A 148 2.63 13.12 -9.73
N THR A 149 1.35 13.40 -9.55
CA THR A 149 0.27 12.40 -9.46
C THR A 149 0.25 11.40 -10.60
N ARG A 150 0.69 11.80 -11.81
CA ARG A 150 0.79 10.90 -12.97
C ARG A 150 1.69 9.70 -12.70
N LYS A 151 2.76 9.88 -11.91
CA LYS A 151 3.66 8.79 -11.50
C LYS A 151 2.98 7.79 -10.58
N LEU A 152 1.92 8.18 -9.86
CA LEU A 152 1.19 7.32 -8.94
C LEU A 152 -0.07 6.69 -9.57
N SER A 153 -0.39 7.06 -10.81
CA SER A 153 -1.54 6.56 -11.57
C SER A 153 -1.13 5.77 -12.81
N GLU A 154 0.07 5.17 -12.81
CA GLU A 154 0.53 4.36 -13.93
C GLU A 154 -0.18 3.01 -13.98
N LYS A 155 -0.41 2.49 -15.19
CA LYS A 155 -1.07 1.20 -15.40
C LYS A 155 -0.08 0.05 -15.64
N ASN A 156 1.11 0.38 -16.13
CA ASN A 156 2.16 -0.56 -16.47
C ASN A 156 3.38 -0.29 -15.60
N TYR A 157 4.13 -1.36 -15.29
CA TYR A 157 5.36 -1.22 -14.51
C TYR A 157 6.36 -0.29 -15.19
N LYS A 158 6.85 0.69 -14.42
CA LYS A 158 7.88 1.63 -14.85
C LYS A 158 8.63 2.16 -13.62
N THR A 159 9.94 2.28 -13.72
CA THR A 159 10.76 2.78 -12.61
C THR A 159 10.33 4.19 -12.17
N GLY A 160 10.24 4.39 -10.86
CA GLY A 160 9.74 5.59 -10.21
C GLY A 160 8.23 5.79 -10.29
N THR A 161 7.45 4.73 -10.48
CA THR A 161 5.98 4.82 -10.63
C THR A 161 5.21 3.78 -9.83
N SER A 162 3.92 3.99 -9.67
CA SER A 162 2.97 3.13 -8.96
C SER A 162 1.58 3.23 -9.59
N ASN A 163 0.73 2.24 -9.32
CA ASN A 163 -0.70 2.27 -9.63
C ASN A 163 -1.59 2.68 -8.44
N ILE A 164 -1.02 3.11 -7.31
CA ILE A 164 -1.79 3.34 -6.07
C ILE A 164 -2.99 4.27 -6.27
N ILE A 165 -2.88 5.35 -7.04
CA ILE A 165 -4.01 6.24 -7.31
C ILE A 165 -5.11 5.53 -8.10
N ASN A 166 -4.76 4.65 -9.04
CA ASN A 166 -5.75 3.89 -9.81
C ASN A 166 -6.58 2.97 -8.90
N VAL A 167 -5.94 2.36 -7.89
CA VAL A 167 -6.62 1.52 -6.91
C VAL A 167 -7.49 2.36 -5.97
N LEU A 168 -6.96 3.46 -5.45
CA LEU A 168 -7.67 4.34 -4.52
C LEU A 168 -8.86 5.05 -5.18
N ASP A 169 -8.75 5.45 -6.45
CA ASP A 169 -9.84 6.06 -7.23
C ASP A 169 -11.05 5.12 -7.39
N ASN A 170 -10.84 3.80 -7.29
CA ASN A 170 -11.91 2.80 -7.33
C ASN A 170 -12.58 2.54 -5.96
N ILE A 171 -12.25 3.31 -4.92
CA ILE A 171 -12.83 3.18 -3.58
C ILE A 171 -13.90 4.27 -3.38
N PRO A 172 -15.20 3.93 -3.35
CA PRO A 172 -16.27 4.94 -3.33
C PRO A 172 -16.28 5.88 -2.13
N GLN A 173 -15.68 5.47 -1.01
CA GLN A 173 -15.60 6.28 0.20
C GLN A 173 -14.43 7.26 0.21
N LEU A 174 -13.56 7.21 -0.80
CA LEU A 174 -12.48 8.17 -1.01
C LEU A 174 -12.89 9.10 -2.17
N THR A 175 -13.01 10.39 -1.90
CA THR A 175 -13.27 11.41 -2.91
C THR A 175 -11.98 12.12 -3.24
N LYS A 176 -11.52 12.06 -4.49
CA LYS A 176 -10.30 12.75 -4.92
C LYS A 176 -10.48 14.27 -4.79
N LYS A 177 -9.45 14.95 -4.27
CA LYS A 177 -9.40 16.42 -4.16
C LYS A 177 -9.18 17.11 -5.49
#